data_AF-A0A315C4S3-F1
#
_entry.id   AF-A0A315C4S3-F1
#
_cell.length_a   1.000
_cell.length_b   1.000
_cell.length_c   1.000
_cell.angle_alpha   90.00
_cell.angle_beta   90.00
_cell.angle_gamma   90.00
#
_symmetry.space_group_name_H-M   'P 1'
#
loop_
_entity.id
_entity.type
_entity.pdbx_description
1 polymer ?
#
loop_
_entity_poly.entity_id
_entity_poly.type
_entity_poly.pdbx_seq_one_letter_code
_entity_poly.pdbx_strand_id
1 'polypeptide(L)'
;MTDSFTQTETHPSPPEEATAFQSDLLERFRSQCAMGQDLWVFAYASLLWRPEFEAVEQHTTKVWGWHRALKMWSRLNRGSPQCPGLVFALLPGGSCQGVAYKIAKDQADEVLTRLWAREMPMDVYTPNWLPCSTPKGPVKALAFTLPRSSPSFTGNLTADTYRQIFQQASGRFGTTRDYALQTYRSLQAHGIEDRALAALLRHAD
;
A
#
# COMPACT_ATOMS: atom_id res chain seq x y z
N MET A 1 46.32 18.67 -13.24
CA MET A 1 45.29 19.64 -13.64
C MET A 1 44.33 18.88 -14.53
N THR A 2 43.27 18.34 -13.93
CA THR A 2 41.88 18.87 -13.88
C THR A 2 41.07 18.22 -15.01
N ASP A 3 39.86 17.69 -14.83
CA ASP A 3 39.03 17.50 -13.64
C ASP A 3 38.02 16.39 -13.95
N SER A 4 37.65 15.66 -12.90
CA SER A 4 36.60 14.64 -12.91
C SER A 4 35.22 15.29 -13.03
N PHE A 5 34.46 14.94 -14.08
CA PHE A 5 33.04 15.26 -14.16
C PHE A 5 32.25 14.37 -13.20
N THR A 6 31.84 14.95 -12.08
CA THR A 6 30.83 14.35 -11.18
C THR A 6 29.48 14.92 -11.60
N GLN A 7 28.68 14.12 -12.31
CA GLN A 7 27.28 14.45 -12.57
C GLN A 7 26.47 14.17 -11.31
N THR A 8 26.11 15.22 -10.59
CA THR A 8 25.09 15.17 -9.56
C THR A 8 23.72 15.03 -10.22
N GLU A 9 23.13 13.84 -10.15
CA GLU A 9 21.72 13.62 -10.49
C GLU A 9 20.83 14.38 -9.49
N THR A 10 20.34 15.54 -9.88
CA THR A 10 19.26 16.24 -9.19
C THR A 10 17.94 15.55 -9.51
N HIS A 11 17.40 14.77 -8.56
CA HIS A 11 16.00 14.37 -8.60
C HIS A 11 15.12 15.62 -8.52
N PRO A 12 14.10 15.78 -9.39
CA PRO A 12 13.21 16.93 -9.30
C PRO A 12 12.38 16.82 -8.01
N SER A 13 12.45 17.87 -7.19
CA SER A 13 11.56 18.06 -6.06
C SER A 13 10.11 18.11 -6.56
N PRO A 14 9.14 17.51 -5.85
CA PRO A 14 7.74 17.62 -6.23
C PRO A 14 7.30 19.10 -6.23
N PRO A 15 6.34 19.48 -7.10
CA PRO A 15 5.82 20.84 -7.15
C PRO A 15 5.23 21.26 -5.77
N GLU A 16 5.45 22.52 -5.38
CA GLU A 16 5.06 23.06 -4.07
C GLU A 16 3.57 22.86 -3.75
N GLU A 17 2.69 22.95 -4.76
CA GLU A 17 1.25 22.73 -4.63
C GLU A 17 0.87 21.29 -4.23
N ALA A 18 1.57 20.29 -4.76
CA ALA A 18 1.34 18.89 -4.39
C ALA A 18 1.78 18.62 -2.94
N THR A 19 2.87 19.26 -2.51
CA THR A 19 3.38 19.17 -1.14
C THR A 19 2.44 19.84 -0.14
N ALA A 20 1.85 20.99 -0.50
CA ALA A 20 0.85 21.68 0.30
C ALA A 20 -0.46 20.86 0.42
N PHE A 21 -0.96 20.30 -0.68
CA PHE A 21 -2.15 19.43 -0.65
C PHE A 21 -1.95 18.18 0.22
N GLN A 22 -0.78 17.55 0.16
CA GLN A 22 -0.44 16.40 1.00
C GLN A 22 -0.42 16.76 2.49
N SER A 23 0.12 17.94 2.81
CA SER A 23 0.22 18.44 4.19
C SER A 23 -1.18 18.75 4.74
N ASP A 24 -2.02 19.45 3.97
CA ASP A 24 -3.42 19.73 4.34
C ASP A 24 -4.23 18.45 4.54
N LEU A 25 -4.02 17.43 3.68
CA LEU A 25 -4.74 16.16 3.80
C LEU A 25 -4.27 15.36 5.02
N LEU A 26 -2.97 15.36 5.32
CA LEU A 26 -2.43 14.76 6.54
C LEU A 26 -3.01 15.44 7.79
N GLU A 27 -3.07 16.77 7.82
CA GLU A 27 -3.68 17.51 8.93
C GLU A 27 -5.17 17.20 9.10
N ARG A 28 -5.91 17.03 8.00
CA ARG A 28 -7.31 16.55 8.06
C ARG A 28 -7.42 15.16 8.68
N PHE A 29 -6.53 14.23 8.32
CA PHE A 29 -6.54 12.89 8.92
C PHE A 29 -6.08 12.91 10.39
N ARG A 30 -5.10 13.75 10.74
CA ARG A 30 -4.70 14.01 12.12
C ARG A 30 -5.84 14.56 12.97
N SER A 31 -6.64 15.48 12.45
CA SER A 31 -7.79 16.02 13.20
C SER A 31 -8.95 15.02 13.35
N GLN A 32 -9.08 14.08 12.42
CA GLN A 32 -10.07 12.99 12.47
C GLN A 32 -9.66 11.87 13.43
N CYS A 33 -8.35 11.64 13.60
CA CYS A 33 -7.80 10.93 14.75
C CYS A 33 -7.91 11.86 15.97
N ALA A 34 -8.97 11.78 16.77
CA ALA A 34 -9.08 12.68 17.92
C ALA A 34 -7.81 12.58 18.78
N MET A 35 -7.22 13.74 19.12
CA MET A 35 -5.98 13.76 19.90
C MET A 35 -6.16 12.94 21.17
N GLY A 36 -5.27 11.96 21.38
CA GLY A 36 -5.34 11.04 22.50
C GLY A 36 -6.19 9.78 22.28
N GLN A 37 -6.62 9.50 21.05
CA GLN A 37 -7.20 8.20 20.66
C GLN A 37 -6.17 7.29 19.99
N ASP A 38 -6.42 5.99 20.09
CA ASP A 38 -5.63 4.97 19.41
C ASP A 38 -5.83 5.05 17.89
N LEU A 39 -4.75 4.90 17.13
CA LEU A 39 -4.82 4.81 15.67
C LEU A 39 -5.10 3.37 15.26
N TRP A 40 -6.03 3.18 14.34
CA TRP A 40 -6.23 1.89 13.68
C TRP A 40 -5.76 1.94 12.23
N VAL A 41 -5.06 0.91 11.77
CA VAL A 41 -4.56 0.79 10.39
C VAL A 41 -5.05 -0.53 9.81
N PHE A 42 -5.66 -0.49 8.63
CA PHE A 42 -6.08 -1.67 7.89
C PHE A 42 -5.00 -2.09 6.90
N ALA A 43 -4.37 -3.23 7.18
CA ALA A 43 -3.36 -3.83 6.34
C ALA A 43 -3.96 -4.87 5.39
N TYR A 44 -3.71 -4.68 4.09
CA TYR A 44 -4.14 -5.56 3.02
C TYR A 44 -3.01 -5.96 2.06
N ALA A 45 -1.76 -5.63 2.35
CA ALA A 45 -0.62 -5.97 1.48
C ALA A 45 0.70 -5.93 2.26
N SER A 46 1.64 -5.06 1.85
CA SER A 46 2.97 -4.90 2.46
C SER A 46 2.92 -4.73 3.99
N LEU A 47 1.94 -3.99 4.51
CA LEU A 47 1.76 -3.78 5.94
C LEU A 47 1.46 -5.07 6.74
N LEU A 48 1.10 -6.18 6.07
CA LEU A 48 0.91 -7.48 6.74
C LEU A 48 2.23 -8.13 7.16
N TRP A 49 3.34 -7.83 6.48
CA TRP A 49 4.66 -8.42 6.73
C TRP A 49 5.78 -7.39 6.93
N ARG A 50 5.49 -6.12 6.69
CA ARG A 50 6.37 -4.97 6.99
C ARG A 50 5.51 -3.79 7.47
N PRO A 51 4.95 -3.87 8.69
CA PRO A 51 4.10 -2.83 9.25
C PRO A 51 4.86 -1.53 9.52
N GLU A 52 6.13 -1.61 9.96
CA GLU A 52 6.96 -0.44 10.34
C GLU A 52 6.38 0.37 11.52
N PHE A 53 5.55 -0.29 12.34
CA PHE A 53 5.03 0.21 13.61
C PHE A 53 4.83 -0.97 14.56
N GLU A 54 4.74 -0.67 15.86
CA GLU A 54 4.37 -1.65 16.88
C GLU A 54 2.86 -1.60 17.13
N ALA A 55 2.19 -2.74 16.98
CA ALA A 55 0.77 -2.86 17.24
C ALA A 55 0.54 -3.40 18.66
N VAL A 56 -0.30 -2.71 19.44
CA VAL A 56 -0.71 -3.17 20.78
C VAL A 56 -1.84 -4.20 20.72
N GLU A 57 -2.54 -4.28 19.58
CA GLU A 57 -3.62 -5.23 19.31
C GLU A 57 -3.75 -5.42 17.79
N GLN A 58 -4.14 -6.62 17.35
CA GLN A 58 -4.39 -6.91 15.93
C GLN A 58 -5.58 -7.85 15.76
N HIS A 59 -6.38 -7.62 14.72
CA HIS A 59 -7.55 -8.44 14.40
C HIS A 59 -7.68 -8.72 12.91
N THR A 60 -7.78 -9.99 12.53
CA THR A 60 -8.24 -10.34 11.18
C THR A 60 -9.67 -9.82 11.00
N THR A 61 -9.90 -9.07 9.92
CA THR A 61 -11.17 -8.41 9.65
C THR A 61 -11.50 -8.45 8.16
N LYS A 62 -12.71 -8.01 7.81
CA LYS A 62 -13.17 -7.89 6.43
C LYS A 62 -13.81 -6.52 6.22
N VAL A 63 -13.31 -5.79 5.23
CA VAL A 63 -13.93 -4.54 4.77
C VAL A 63 -14.79 -4.83 3.54
N TRP A 64 -15.97 -4.22 3.50
CA TRP A 64 -16.94 -4.35 2.40
C TRP A 64 -16.84 -3.16 1.45
N GLY A 65 -17.16 -3.39 0.17
CA GLY A 65 -17.06 -2.37 -0.88
C GLY A 65 -15.65 -2.17 -1.40
N TRP A 66 -14.70 -3.04 -1.05
CA TRP A 66 -13.29 -2.96 -1.41
C TRP A 66 -12.73 -4.34 -1.73
N HIS A 67 -11.78 -4.45 -2.64
CA HIS A 67 -11.06 -5.71 -2.89
C HIS A 67 -9.58 -5.44 -3.14
N ARG A 68 -8.75 -6.38 -2.71
CA ARG A 68 -7.30 -6.40 -2.95
C ARG A 68 -7.02 -6.74 -4.41
N ALA A 69 -6.15 -5.98 -5.06
CA ALA A 69 -5.78 -6.24 -6.45
C ALA A 69 -4.31 -5.90 -6.72
N LEU A 70 -3.56 -6.81 -7.33
CA LEU A 70 -2.23 -6.54 -7.89
C LEU A 70 -2.40 -5.83 -9.25
N LYS A 71 -2.88 -4.59 -9.19
CA LYS A 71 -3.36 -3.81 -10.35
C LYS A 71 -2.97 -2.33 -10.29
N MET A 72 -1.81 -2.05 -9.70
CA MET A 72 -1.25 -0.71 -9.66
C MET A 72 0.17 -0.73 -10.24
N TRP A 73 0.43 0.11 -11.26
CA TRP A 73 1.74 0.22 -11.89
C TRP A 73 2.81 0.68 -10.89
N SER A 74 3.96 0.00 -10.88
CA SER A 74 5.12 0.35 -10.08
C SER A 74 6.34 0.56 -10.96
N ARG A 75 6.81 1.80 -11.06
CA ARG A 75 7.98 2.18 -11.88
C ARG A 75 9.26 2.41 -11.08
N LEU A 76 9.21 2.19 -9.76
CA LEU A 76 10.33 2.43 -8.85
C LEU A 76 10.52 1.28 -7.86
N ASN A 77 9.45 0.89 -7.17
CA ASN A 77 9.56 -0.03 -6.04
C ASN A 77 9.65 -1.50 -6.47
N ARG A 78 8.83 -1.91 -7.44
CA ARG A 78 8.72 -3.31 -7.91
C ARG A 78 8.93 -3.46 -9.42
N GLY A 79 9.42 -2.41 -10.05
CA GLY A 79 9.76 -2.31 -11.46
C GLY A 79 10.57 -1.05 -11.72
N SER A 80 10.82 -0.77 -12.99
CA SER A 80 11.53 0.42 -13.47
C SER A 80 10.66 1.21 -14.47
N PRO A 81 11.07 2.41 -14.90
CA PRO A 81 10.37 3.13 -15.96
C PRO A 81 10.27 2.33 -17.27
N GLN A 82 11.30 1.56 -17.61
CA GLN A 82 11.38 0.74 -18.83
C GLN A 82 10.68 -0.61 -18.69
N CYS A 83 10.69 -1.21 -17.50
CA CYS A 83 9.99 -2.45 -17.19
C CYS A 83 9.12 -2.27 -15.94
N PRO A 84 7.92 -1.67 -16.09
CA PRO A 84 7.03 -1.45 -14.96
C PRO A 84 6.57 -2.75 -14.33
N GLY A 85 6.61 -2.79 -13.00
CA GLY A 85 6.07 -3.88 -12.19
C GLY A 85 4.69 -3.54 -11.67
N LEU A 86 4.23 -4.35 -10.70
CA LEU A 86 2.94 -4.17 -10.06
C LEU A 86 3.07 -4.14 -8.53
N VAL A 87 2.21 -3.34 -7.93
CA VAL A 87 1.96 -3.33 -6.48
C VAL A 87 0.46 -3.48 -6.22
N PHE A 88 0.12 -3.77 -4.96
CA PHE A 88 -1.26 -3.97 -4.54
C PHE A 88 -1.96 -2.62 -4.38
N ALA A 89 -3.24 -2.61 -4.73
CA ALA A 89 -4.17 -1.54 -4.43
C ALA A 89 -5.42 -2.13 -3.77
N LEU A 90 -6.07 -1.30 -2.95
CA LEU A 90 -7.42 -1.55 -2.47
C LEU A 90 -8.39 -0.80 -3.38
N LEU A 91 -9.07 -1.54 -4.26
CA LEU A 91 -9.95 -1.00 -5.31
C LEU A 91 -11.42 -1.06 -4.88
N PRO A 92 -12.28 -0.14 -5.34
CA PRO A 92 -13.72 -0.20 -5.06
C PRO A 92 -14.38 -1.48 -5.59
N GLY A 93 -15.36 -1.97 -4.81
CA GLY A 93 -16.19 -3.15 -5.06
C GLY A 93 -15.73 -4.41 -4.32
N GLY A 94 -16.67 -5.32 -4.02
CA GLY A 94 -16.38 -6.62 -3.42
C GLY A 94 -16.16 -6.58 -1.89
N SER A 95 -15.25 -7.42 -1.41
CA SER A 95 -14.80 -7.42 -0.02
C SER A 95 -13.33 -7.78 0.07
N CYS A 96 -12.64 -7.28 1.09
CA CYS A 96 -11.23 -7.53 1.32
C CYS A 96 -11.04 -7.99 2.76
N GLN A 97 -10.53 -9.21 2.93
CA GLN A 97 -9.97 -9.62 4.22
C GLN A 97 -8.60 -8.99 4.41
N GLY A 98 -8.26 -8.67 5.65
CA GLY A 98 -6.99 -8.07 6.04
C GLY A 98 -6.87 -8.04 7.56
N VAL A 99 -5.94 -7.24 8.08
CA VAL A 99 -5.70 -7.12 9.52
C VAL A 99 -5.90 -5.67 9.93
N ALA A 100 -6.69 -5.42 10.98
CA ALA A 100 -6.76 -4.13 11.65
C ALA A 100 -5.73 -4.13 12.79
N TYR A 101 -4.72 -3.28 12.68
CA TYR A 101 -3.72 -3.05 13.72
C TYR A 101 -4.10 -1.84 14.56
N LYS A 102 -3.99 -1.99 15.88
CA LYS A 102 -4.14 -0.91 16.84
C LYS A 102 -2.77 -0.39 17.25
N ILE A 103 -2.59 0.91 17.14
CA ILE A 103 -1.41 1.64 17.60
C ILE A 103 -1.82 2.50 18.79
N ALA A 104 -0.99 2.47 19.84
CA ALA A 104 -1.26 3.23 21.05
C ALA A 104 -1.32 4.73 20.76
N LYS A 105 -2.23 5.43 21.45
CA LYS A 105 -2.47 6.87 21.29
C LYS A 105 -1.22 7.76 21.36
N ASP A 106 -0.19 7.37 22.12
CA ASP A 106 1.06 8.10 22.29
C ASP A 106 2.01 7.97 21.09
N GLN A 107 1.86 6.91 20.29
CA GLN A 107 2.60 6.69 19.04
C GLN A 107 1.79 7.03 17.78
N ALA A 108 0.49 7.31 17.94
CA ALA A 108 -0.45 7.45 16.83
C ALA A 108 -0.02 8.49 15.79
N ASP A 109 0.38 9.70 16.22
CA ASP A 109 0.77 10.77 15.30
C ASP A 109 2.07 10.46 14.54
N GLU A 110 3.07 9.91 15.24
CA GLU A 110 4.34 9.52 14.63
C GLU A 110 4.12 8.42 13.59
N VAL A 111 3.34 7.38 13.93
CA VAL A 111 3.01 6.29 13.01
C VAL A 111 2.21 6.78 11.82
N LEU A 112 1.20 7.63 12.04
CA LEU A 112 0.42 8.23 10.95
C LEU A 112 1.33 8.99 9.98
N THR A 113 2.24 9.81 10.51
CA THR A 113 3.18 10.61 9.72
C THR A 113 4.12 9.72 8.90
N ARG A 114 4.68 8.67 9.51
CA ARG A 114 5.57 7.73 8.81
C ARG A 114 4.84 6.93 7.73
N LEU A 115 3.62 6.45 8.01
CA LEU A 115 2.79 5.77 7.02
C LEU A 115 2.44 6.70 5.85
N TRP A 116 2.17 7.97 6.14
CA TRP A 116 1.95 8.98 5.12
C TRP A 116 3.16 9.14 4.20
N ALA A 117 4.35 9.36 4.78
CA ALA A 117 5.58 9.51 4.02
C ALA A 117 5.94 8.27 3.17
N ARG A 118 5.54 7.08 3.64
CA ARG A 118 5.75 5.82 2.93
C ARG A 118 4.79 5.62 1.76
N GLU A 119 3.50 5.87 1.96
CA GLU A 119 2.45 5.48 1.01
C GLU A 119 2.01 6.64 0.09
N MET A 120 2.18 7.90 0.51
CA MET A 120 1.74 9.08 -0.23
C MET A 120 2.81 9.87 -1.02
N PRO A 121 4.09 9.48 -1.19
CA PRO A 121 5.11 10.39 -1.76
C PRO A 121 4.89 10.78 -3.23
N MET A 122 3.93 10.16 -3.92
CA MET A 122 3.54 10.48 -5.31
C MET A 122 2.02 10.63 -5.49
N ASP A 123 1.26 10.83 -4.40
CA ASP A 123 -0.22 10.96 -4.39
C ASP A 123 -0.99 9.85 -5.13
N VAL A 124 -0.39 8.66 -5.23
CA VAL A 124 -0.98 7.57 -5.99
C VAL A 124 -2.20 7.00 -5.26
N TYR A 125 -2.14 6.93 -3.93
CA TYR A 125 -3.24 6.42 -3.11
C TYR A 125 -4.16 7.54 -2.63
N THR A 126 -5.40 7.16 -2.32
CA THR A 126 -6.39 7.97 -1.60
C THR A 126 -6.60 7.36 -0.21
N PRO A 127 -6.19 8.05 0.87
CA PRO A 127 -6.40 7.55 2.23
C PRO A 127 -7.91 7.57 2.57
N ASN A 128 -8.37 6.56 3.29
CA ASN A 128 -9.77 6.42 3.73
C ASN A 128 -9.85 5.80 5.12
N TRP A 129 -10.87 6.21 5.88
CA TRP A 129 -11.27 5.55 7.12
C TRP A 129 -12.27 4.45 6.83
N LEU A 130 -11.85 3.19 6.91
CA LEU A 130 -12.70 2.04 6.62
C LEU A 130 -13.25 1.40 7.90
N PRO A 131 -14.55 1.06 7.95
CA PRO A 131 -15.11 0.34 9.09
C PRO A 131 -14.56 -1.08 9.13
N CYS A 132 -13.90 -1.43 10.23
CA CYS A 132 -13.34 -2.74 10.49
C CYS A 132 -14.00 -3.35 11.73
N SER A 133 -14.50 -4.58 11.63
CA SER A 133 -15.03 -5.31 12.78
C SER A 133 -13.88 -5.81 13.66
N THR A 134 -13.99 -5.61 14.97
CA THR A 134 -13.11 -6.20 16.00
C THR A 134 -13.97 -6.92 17.05
N PRO A 135 -13.40 -7.78 17.91
CA PRO A 135 -14.12 -8.42 19.02
C PRO A 135 -14.76 -7.42 19.99
N LYS A 136 -14.25 -6.18 20.07
CA LYS A 136 -14.76 -5.11 20.94
C LYS A 136 -15.74 -4.17 20.24
N GLY A 137 -16.11 -4.47 18.99
CA GLY A 137 -16.98 -3.63 18.17
C GLY A 137 -16.27 -3.05 16.94
N PRO A 138 -17.01 -2.33 16.07
CA PRO A 138 -16.44 -1.73 14.87
C PRO A 138 -15.52 -0.55 15.21
N VAL A 139 -14.40 -0.46 14.48
CA VAL A 139 -13.45 0.66 14.54
C VAL A 139 -13.28 1.27 13.15
N LYS A 140 -12.83 2.52 13.07
CA LYS A 140 -12.42 3.15 11.81
C LYS A 140 -10.92 2.99 11.66
N ALA A 141 -10.47 2.29 10.62
CA ALA A 141 -9.07 2.04 10.35
C ALA A 141 -8.61 2.76 9.08
N LEU A 142 -7.42 3.36 9.14
CA LEU A 142 -6.77 4.00 8.00
C LEU A 142 -6.42 2.95 6.96
N ALA A 143 -6.85 3.16 5.73
CA ALA A 143 -6.48 2.36 4.57
C ALA A 143 -6.07 3.26 3.41
N PHE A 144 -5.06 2.83 2.65
CA PHE A 144 -4.65 3.47 1.41
C PHE A 144 -5.33 2.79 0.24
N THR A 145 -6.22 3.51 -0.45
CA THR A 145 -7.06 2.98 -1.54
C THR A 145 -6.65 3.54 -2.88
N LEU A 146 -7.12 2.94 -3.98
CA LEU A 146 -6.85 3.46 -5.32
C LEU A 146 -8.17 3.63 -6.09
N PRO A 147 -8.55 4.85 -6.52
CA PRO A 147 -9.71 5.03 -7.37
C PRO A 147 -9.45 4.44 -8.77
N ARG A 148 -10.50 3.93 -9.43
CA ARG A 148 -10.38 3.36 -10.79
C ARG A 148 -10.00 4.40 -11.85
N SER A 149 -10.22 5.69 -11.57
CA SER A 149 -9.78 6.81 -12.40
C SER A 149 -8.28 7.11 -12.27
N SER A 150 -7.57 6.49 -11.33
CA SER A 150 -6.14 6.73 -11.16
C SER A 150 -5.36 6.32 -12.42
N PRO A 151 -4.42 7.16 -12.91
CA PRO A 151 -3.55 6.79 -14.02
C PRO A 151 -2.61 5.62 -13.68
N SER A 152 -2.44 5.32 -12.39
CA SER A 152 -1.66 4.18 -11.92
C SER A 152 -2.45 2.87 -11.93
N PHE A 153 -3.77 2.91 -12.09
CA PHE A 153 -4.59 1.70 -12.22
C PHE A 153 -4.32 1.02 -13.57
N THR A 154 -4.07 -0.29 -13.54
CA THR A 154 -3.67 -1.04 -14.74
C THR A 154 -4.83 -1.37 -15.67
N GLY A 155 -6.07 -1.27 -15.21
CA GLY A 155 -7.19 -1.94 -15.86
C GLY A 155 -7.07 -3.47 -15.77
N ASN A 156 -7.51 -4.16 -16.80
CA ASN A 156 -7.34 -5.61 -16.92
C ASN A 156 -6.10 -5.92 -17.74
N LEU A 157 -5.23 -6.78 -17.20
CA LEU A 157 -4.05 -7.30 -17.88
C LEU A 157 -4.32 -8.73 -18.35
N THR A 158 -3.67 -9.14 -19.44
CA THR A 158 -3.75 -10.53 -19.92
C THR A 158 -2.86 -11.43 -19.07
N ALA A 159 -3.09 -12.75 -19.15
CA ALA A 159 -2.23 -13.73 -18.48
C ALA A 159 -0.77 -13.63 -18.96
N ASP A 160 -0.55 -13.37 -20.25
CA ASP A 160 0.80 -13.17 -20.80
C ASP A 160 1.50 -11.94 -20.22
N THR A 161 0.76 -10.84 -20.04
CA THR A 161 1.32 -9.66 -19.37
C THR A 161 1.72 -9.95 -17.93
N TYR A 162 0.88 -10.69 -17.18
CA TYR A 162 1.25 -11.12 -15.81
C TYR A 162 2.49 -12.01 -15.79
N ARG A 163 2.59 -13.00 -16.70
CA ARG A 163 3.77 -13.85 -16.86
C ARG A 163 5.03 -13.02 -17.10
N GLN A 164 4.98 -12.11 -18.08
CA GLN A 164 6.11 -11.26 -18.42
C GLN A 164 6.54 -10.39 -17.23
N ILE A 165 5.58 -9.74 -16.55
CA ILE A 165 5.86 -8.91 -15.38
C ILE A 165 6.52 -9.73 -14.26
N PHE A 166 6.02 -10.93 -13.98
CA PHE A 166 6.61 -11.78 -12.94
C PHE A 166 8.01 -12.30 -13.27
N GLN A 167 8.33 -12.44 -14.56
CA GLN A 167 9.66 -12.84 -15.00
C GLN A 167 10.67 -11.69 -15.02
N GLN A 168 10.23 -10.47 -15.34
CA GLN A 168 11.13 -9.38 -15.72
C GLN A 168 11.15 -8.19 -14.75
N ALA A 169 10.02 -7.87 -14.12
CA ALA A 169 9.89 -6.61 -13.38
C ALA A 169 10.60 -6.65 -12.02
N SER A 170 11.61 -5.79 -11.87
CA SER A 170 12.37 -5.59 -10.63
C SER A 170 12.60 -4.11 -10.38
N GLY A 171 12.52 -3.71 -9.12
CA GLY A 171 12.77 -2.33 -8.68
C GLY A 171 13.54 -2.27 -7.37
N ARG A 172 13.52 -1.10 -6.73
CA ARG A 172 14.26 -0.79 -5.49
C ARG A 172 14.08 -1.83 -4.38
N PHE A 173 12.91 -2.43 -4.27
CA PHE A 173 12.59 -3.39 -3.21
C PHE A 173 12.51 -4.84 -3.69
N GLY A 174 12.99 -5.14 -4.89
CA GLY A 174 12.97 -6.46 -5.52
C GLY A 174 11.84 -6.63 -6.54
N THR A 175 11.51 -7.87 -6.86
CA THR A 175 10.59 -8.19 -7.97
C THR A 175 9.12 -8.03 -7.60
N THR A 176 8.28 -7.88 -8.62
CA THR A 176 6.81 -7.97 -8.47
C THR A 176 6.38 -9.37 -8.00
N ARG A 177 7.08 -10.43 -8.45
CA ARG A 177 6.81 -11.82 -8.06
C ARG A 177 7.02 -12.04 -6.56
N ASP A 178 8.17 -11.63 -6.04
CA ASP A 178 8.50 -11.79 -4.62
C ASP A 178 7.51 -11.02 -3.74
N TYR A 179 7.13 -9.82 -4.18
CA TYR A 179 6.13 -9.00 -3.49
C TYR A 179 4.76 -9.69 -3.39
N ALA A 180 4.30 -10.27 -4.50
CA ALA A 180 3.04 -11.01 -4.54
C ALA A 180 3.10 -12.27 -3.67
N LEU A 181 4.19 -13.04 -3.75
CA LEU A 181 4.37 -14.28 -2.97
C LEU A 181 4.50 -14.01 -1.46
N GLN A 182 5.25 -12.98 -1.08
CA GLN A 182 5.39 -12.59 0.33
C GLN A 182 4.06 -12.14 0.92
N THR A 183 3.28 -11.37 0.15
CA THR A 183 1.93 -10.96 0.56
C THR A 183 0.99 -12.16 0.69
N TYR A 184 1.04 -13.11 -0.25
CA TYR A 184 0.24 -14.33 -0.19
C TYR A 184 0.57 -15.20 1.03
N ARG A 185 1.85 -15.42 1.33
CA ARG A 185 2.28 -16.17 2.52
C ARG A 185 1.85 -15.47 3.81
N SER A 186 1.98 -14.15 3.87
CA SER A 186 1.55 -13.37 5.03
C SER A 186 0.03 -13.42 5.24
N LEU A 187 -0.76 -13.43 4.16
CA LEU A 187 -2.20 -13.68 4.24
C LEU A 187 -2.51 -15.04 4.86
N GLN A 188 -1.87 -16.10 4.36
CA GLN A 188 -2.06 -17.44 4.89
C GLN A 188 -1.69 -17.54 6.37
N ALA A 189 -0.61 -16.88 6.80
CA ALA A 189 -0.20 -16.81 8.20
C ALA A 189 -1.25 -16.15 9.12
N HIS A 190 -2.08 -15.26 8.57
CA HIS A 190 -3.22 -14.63 9.27
C HIS A 190 -4.54 -15.40 9.09
N GLY A 191 -4.50 -16.61 8.50
CA GLY A 191 -5.68 -17.44 8.25
C GLY A 191 -6.58 -16.91 7.12
N ILE A 192 -6.05 -16.07 6.22
CA ILE A 192 -6.80 -15.47 5.12
C ILE A 192 -6.52 -16.25 3.83
N GLU A 193 -7.56 -16.81 3.22
CA GLU A 193 -7.50 -17.48 1.92
C GLU A 193 -7.81 -16.48 0.79
N ASP A 194 -6.79 -16.00 0.08
CA ASP A 194 -6.97 -15.13 -1.08
C ASP A 194 -6.89 -15.92 -2.40
N ARG A 195 -8.06 -16.38 -2.86
CA ARG A 195 -8.18 -17.18 -4.09
C ARG A 195 -7.81 -16.40 -5.35
N ALA A 196 -8.05 -15.10 -5.38
CA ALA A 196 -7.72 -14.26 -6.53
C ALA A 196 -6.20 -14.12 -6.67
N LEU A 197 -5.50 -13.87 -5.55
CA LEU A 197 -4.04 -13.82 -5.54
C LEU A 197 -3.42 -15.20 -5.82
N ALA A 198 -3.96 -16.27 -5.24
CA ALA A 198 -3.52 -17.64 -5.54
C ALA A 198 -3.65 -17.95 -7.04
N ALA A 199 -4.76 -17.53 -7.66
CA ALA A 199 -4.98 -17.72 -9.09
C ALA A 199 -3.99 -16.96 -9.96
N LEU A 200 -3.70 -15.72 -9.58
CA LEU A 200 -2.77 -14.84 -10.26
C LEU A 200 -1.32 -15.37 -10.15
N LEU A 201 -0.93 -15.89 -8.99
CA LEU A 201 0.41 -16.44 -8.77
C LEU A 201 0.75 -17.66 -9.63
N ARG A 202 -0.24 -18.38 -10.18
CA ARG A 202 0.01 -19.46 -11.17
C ARG A 202 0.61 -18.96 -12.48
N HIS A 203 0.63 -17.64 -12.72
CA HIS A 203 1.32 -17.04 -13.85
C HIS A 203 2.80 -16.75 -13.54
N ALA A 204 3.27 -17.01 -12.33
CA ALA A 204 4.68 -16.83 -11.93
C ALA A 204 5.53 -18.10 -12.11
N ASP A 205 4.90 -19.20 -12.50
CA ASP A 205 5.53 -20.51 -12.72
C ASP A 205 5.99 -20.68 -14.17
#